data_AF-A0A536N6I1-F1
#
_entry.id   AF-A0A536N6I1-F1
#
_cell.length_a   1.000
_cell.length_b   1.000
_cell.length_c   1.000
_cell.angle_alpha   90.00
_cell.angle_beta   90.00
_cell.angle_gamma   90.00
#
_symmetry.space_group_name_H-M   'P 1'
#
loop_
_entity.id
_entity.type
_entity.pdbx_description
1 polymer ?
#
loop_
_entity_poly.entity_id
_entity_poly.type
_entity_poly.pdbx_seq_one_letter_code
_entity_poly.pdbx_strand_id
1 'polypeptide(L)'
;MDRRRLAGILWVVAALLAIAATVVFRVDRVQVATTLAAGLIALALGAWMLVRPTTATIRQSSFAGAVWFVLYLALAVIQADEIAAWTTDIFVGVVGVAAAFVGLRASGHVPSTAEPS
;
A
#
# COMPACT_ATOMS: atom_id res chain seq x y z
N MET A 1 -17.41 -2.02 9.43
CA MET A 1 -16.04 -2.56 9.54
C MET A 1 -15.13 -1.45 10.06
N ASP A 2 -14.20 -1.74 10.99
CA ASP A 2 -13.22 -0.76 11.48
C ASP A 2 -12.35 -0.28 10.30
N ARG A 3 -12.20 1.05 10.13
CA ARG A 3 -11.39 1.67 9.07
C ARG A 3 -9.93 1.20 9.12
N ARG A 4 -9.41 0.86 10.31
CA ARG A 4 -8.05 0.32 10.47
C ARG A 4 -7.92 -1.07 9.85
N ARG A 5 -8.94 -1.92 10.03
CA ARG A 5 -9.01 -3.23 9.38
C ARG A 5 -9.20 -3.10 7.88
N LEU A 6 -9.99 -2.12 7.41
CA LEU A 6 -10.13 -1.83 5.98
C LEU A 6 -8.80 -1.47 5.34
N ALA A 7 -8.01 -0.60 5.96
CA ALA A 7 -6.67 -0.27 5.49
C ALA A 7 -5.76 -1.51 5.41
N GLY A 8 -5.83 -2.40 6.40
CA GLY A 8 -5.13 -3.69 6.37
C GLY A 8 -5.53 -4.57 5.19
N ILE A 9 -6.84 -4.71 4.91
CA ILE A 9 -7.33 -5.45 3.75
C ILE A 9 -6.83 -4.82 2.45
N LEU A 10 -6.90 -3.50 2.32
CA LEU A 10 -6.44 -2.80 1.11
C LEU A 10 -4.93 -3.01 0.88
N TRP A 11 -4.11 -3.07 1.93
CA TRP A 11 -2.70 -3.43 1.80
C TRP A 11 -2.48 -4.87 1.34
N VAL A 12 -3.26 -5.82 1.84
CA VAL A 12 -3.23 -7.21 1.36
C VAL A 12 -3.62 -7.28 -0.11
N VAL A 13 -4.69 -6.59 -0.52
CA VAL A 13 -5.12 -6.52 -1.93
C VAL A 13 -4.03 -5.89 -2.80
N ALA A 14 -3.45 -4.76 -2.38
CA ALA A 14 -2.35 -4.11 -3.09
C ALA A 14 -1.15 -5.04 -3.25
N ALA A 15 -0.80 -5.79 -2.21
CA ALA A 15 0.29 -6.76 -2.23
C ALA A 15 0.03 -7.91 -3.23
N LEU A 16 -1.18 -8.47 -3.24
CA LEU A 16 -1.54 -9.54 -4.17
C LEU A 16 -1.52 -9.05 -5.62
N LEU A 17 -2.06 -7.86 -5.88
CA LEU A 17 -2.03 -7.23 -7.19
C LEU A 17 -0.60 -6.94 -7.63
N ALA A 18 0.25 -6.45 -6.73
CA ALA A 18 1.67 -6.24 -6.97
C ALA A 18 2.38 -7.52 -7.40
N ILE A 19 2.20 -8.61 -6.65
CA ILE A 19 2.82 -9.91 -6.95
C ILE A 19 2.34 -10.44 -8.30
N ALA A 20 1.03 -10.35 -8.57
CA ALA A 20 0.47 -10.76 -9.86
C ALA A 20 1.04 -9.93 -11.02
N ALA A 21 1.09 -8.60 -10.86
CA ALA A 21 1.69 -7.70 -11.84
C ALA A 21 3.18 -8.01 -12.06
N THR A 22 3.92 -8.37 -11.00
CA THR A 22 5.31 -8.80 -11.12
C THR A 22 5.44 -10.01 -12.04
N VAL A 23 4.63 -11.05 -11.82
CA VAL A 23 4.69 -12.28 -12.61
C VAL A 23 4.33 -12.04 -14.08
N VAL A 24 3.40 -11.11 -14.36
CA VAL A 24 2.89 -10.86 -15.71
C VAL A 24 3.80 -9.92 -16.51
N PHE A 25 4.28 -8.84 -15.89
CA PHE A 25 4.89 -7.71 -16.61
C PHE A 25 6.38 -7.52 -16.36
N ARG A 26 7.01 -8.31 -15.46
CA ARG A 26 8.43 -8.11 -15.11
C ARG A 26 9.28 -9.28 -15.57
N VAL A 27 10.25 -8.95 -16.42
CA VAL A 27 11.31 -9.86 -16.88
C VAL A 27 12.69 -9.46 -16.36
N ASP A 28 12.90 -8.16 -16.09
CA ASP A 28 14.14 -7.68 -15.49
C ASP A 28 14.27 -8.17 -14.04
N ARG A 29 15.44 -8.74 -13.70
CA ARG A 29 15.66 -9.36 -12.38
C ARG A 29 15.59 -8.36 -11.24
N VAL A 30 16.04 -7.12 -11.46
CA VAL A 30 16.02 -6.08 -10.44
C VAL A 30 14.58 -5.66 -10.20
N GLN A 31 13.80 -5.40 -11.26
CA GLN A 31 12.38 -5.07 -11.13
C GLN A 31 11.58 -6.18 -10.46
N VAL A 32 11.83 -7.45 -10.82
CA VAL A 32 11.20 -8.61 -10.17
C VAL A 32 11.51 -8.63 -8.67
N ALA A 33 12.78 -8.54 -8.29
CA ALA A 33 13.19 -8.56 -6.90
C ALA A 33 12.60 -7.39 -6.09
N THR A 34 12.65 -6.17 -6.64
CA THR A 34 12.12 -4.98 -5.98
C THR A 34 10.62 -5.03 -5.79
N THR A 35 9.86 -5.43 -6.82
CA THR A 35 8.40 -5.48 -6.75
C THR A 35 7.89 -6.63 -5.88
N LEU A 36 8.55 -7.79 -5.89
CA LEU A 36 8.27 -8.88 -4.94
C LEU A 36 8.56 -8.45 -3.50
N ALA A 37 9.71 -7.84 -3.24
CA ALA A 37 10.05 -7.35 -1.91
C ALA A 37 9.03 -6.32 -1.41
N ALA A 38 8.65 -5.36 -2.26
CA ALA A 38 7.61 -4.39 -1.95
C ALA A 38 6.26 -5.06 -1.65
N GLY A 39 5.84 -6.03 -2.47
CA GLY A 39 4.62 -6.81 -2.27
C GLY A 39 4.62 -7.57 -0.95
N LEU A 40 5.72 -8.23 -0.59
CA LEU A 40 5.85 -8.95 0.67
C LEU A 40 5.82 -7.99 1.89
N ILE A 41 6.46 -6.83 1.80
CA ILE A 41 6.40 -5.80 2.85
C ILE A 41 4.97 -5.28 3.02
N ALA A 42 4.28 -5.00 1.92
CA ALA A 42 2.88 -4.59 1.93
C ALA A 42 1.97 -5.67 2.54
N LEU A 43 2.21 -6.94 2.21
CA LEU A 43 1.45 -8.06 2.76
C LEU A 43 1.68 -8.18 4.27
N ALA A 44 2.92 -8.09 4.72
CA ALA A 44 3.28 -8.13 6.14
C ALA A 44 2.66 -6.96 6.92
N LEU A 45 2.70 -5.75 6.33
CA LEU A 45 2.05 -4.56 6.90
C LEU A 45 0.53 -4.74 6.99
N GLY A 46 -0.11 -5.19 5.92
CA GLY A 46 -1.55 -5.45 5.89
C GLY A 46 -1.97 -6.50 6.91
N ALA A 47 -1.26 -7.63 6.97
CA ALA A 47 -1.49 -8.68 7.96
C ALA A 47 -1.30 -8.17 9.39
N TRP A 48 -0.25 -7.38 9.65
CA TRP A 48 -0.04 -6.76 10.96
C TRP A 48 -1.23 -5.88 11.36
N MET A 49 -1.72 -5.02 10.46
CA MET A 49 -2.87 -4.14 10.72
C MET A 49 -4.15 -4.93 11.02
N LEU A 50 -4.32 -6.11 10.43
CA LEU A 50 -5.47 -6.98 10.70
C LEU A 50 -5.40 -7.63 12.08
N VAL A 51 -4.20 -8.02 12.54
CA VAL A 51 -4.01 -8.70 13.83
C VAL A 51 -3.91 -7.70 14.99
N ARG A 52 -3.13 -6.62 14.86
CA ARG A 52 -2.90 -5.60 15.90
C ARG A 52 -2.85 -4.19 15.31
N PRO A 53 -4.00 -3.55 15.07
CA PRO A 53 -4.04 -2.17 14.59
C PRO A 53 -3.63 -1.20 15.71
N THR A 54 -2.41 -0.65 15.61
CA THR A 54 -1.89 0.39 16.53
C THR A 54 -1.67 1.71 15.81
N THR A 55 -1.58 2.82 16.56
CA THR A 55 -1.26 4.15 16.01
C THR A 55 0.08 4.17 15.29
N ALA A 56 1.06 3.41 15.78
CA ALA A 56 2.37 3.26 15.14
C ALA A 56 2.26 2.60 13.75
N THR A 57 1.46 1.52 13.65
CA THR A 57 1.22 0.81 12.39
C THR A 57 0.52 1.70 11.37
N ILE A 58 -0.37 2.60 11.81
CA ILE A 58 -1.03 3.55 10.91
C ILE A 58 -0.04 4.61 10.38
N ARG A 59 0.86 5.12 11.23
CA ARG A 59 1.92 6.04 10.78
C ARG A 59 2.86 5.36 9.79
N GLN A 60 3.25 4.12 10.05
CA GLN A 60 4.04 3.30 9.13
C GLN A 60 3.32 3.07 7.80
N SER A 61 2.01 2.80 7.83
CA SER A 61 1.18 2.67 6.63
C SER A 61 1.17 3.93 5.78
N SER A 62 1.24 5.11 6.40
CA SER A 62 1.24 6.38 5.67
C SER A 62 2.55 6.57 4.91
N PHE A 63 3.67 6.30 5.58
CA PHE A 63 4.99 6.33 4.97
C PHE A 63 5.13 5.27 3.87
N ALA A 64 4.67 4.05 4.13
CA ALA A 64 4.66 2.97 3.15
C ALA A 64 3.85 3.34 1.90
N GLY A 65 2.71 4.01 2.05
CA GLY A 65 1.91 4.48 0.92
C GLY A 65 2.65 5.47 0.02
N ALA A 66 3.43 6.40 0.60
CA ALA A 66 4.24 7.34 -0.17
C ALA A 66 5.36 6.63 -0.95
N VAL A 67 6.10 5.73 -0.29
CA VAL A 67 7.16 4.93 -0.92
C VAL A 67 6.58 4.05 -2.03
N TRP A 68 5.44 3.41 -1.77
CA TRP A 68 4.70 2.60 -2.74
C TRP A 68 4.33 3.40 -3.98
N PHE A 69 3.74 4.58 -3.80
CA PHE A 69 3.37 5.44 -4.91
C PHE A 69 4.56 5.84 -5.79
N VAL A 70 5.66 6.26 -5.17
CA VAL A 70 6.89 6.63 -5.89
C VAL A 70 7.44 5.44 -6.67
N LEU A 71 7.46 4.25 -6.08
CA LEU A 71 7.92 3.03 -6.73
C LEU A 71 7.09 2.72 -7.99
N TYR A 72 5.76 2.67 -7.85
CA TYR A 72 4.88 2.32 -8.97
C TYR A 72 4.81 3.40 -10.04
N LEU A 73 4.94 4.67 -9.66
CA LEU A 73 5.07 5.76 -10.62
C LEU A 73 6.38 5.65 -11.42
N ALA A 74 7.49 5.33 -10.77
CA ALA A 74 8.77 5.11 -11.46
C ALA A 74 8.69 3.92 -12.43
N LEU A 75 8.04 2.83 -12.03
CA LEU A 75 7.83 1.66 -12.89
C LEU A 75 6.95 1.98 -14.10
N ALA A 76 5.88 2.76 -13.92
CA ALA A 76 5.04 3.23 -15.02
C ALA A 76 5.82 4.08 -16.05
N VAL A 77 6.78 4.89 -15.59
CA VAL A 77 7.67 5.66 -16.49
C VAL A 77 8.64 4.74 -17.22
N ILE A 78 9.20 3.74 -16.55
CA ILE A 78 10.13 2.77 -17.15
C ILE A 78 9.46 1.93 -18.23
N GLN A 79 8.16 1.62 -18.07
CA GLN A 79 7.36 0.80 -18.99
C GLN A 79 6.38 1.62 -19.83
N ALA A 80 6.71 2.89 -20.11
CA ALA A 80 5.80 3.81 -20.81
C ALA A 80 5.43 3.35 -22.24
N ASP A 81 6.23 2.48 -22.84
CA ASP A 81 6.02 1.86 -24.14
C ASP A 81 5.02 0.71 -24.14
N GLU A 82 4.73 0.12 -22.97
CA GLU A 82 3.79 -1.00 -22.81
C GLU A 82 2.51 -0.57 -22.07
N ILE A 83 1.44 -0.32 -22.83
CA ILE A 83 0.18 0.24 -22.31
C ILE A 83 -0.39 -0.57 -21.16
N ALA A 84 -0.40 -1.90 -21.29
CA ALA A 84 -0.95 -2.77 -20.25
C ALA A 84 -0.15 -2.68 -18.96
N ALA A 85 1.17 -2.53 -19.05
CA ALA A 85 2.06 -2.57 -17.91
C ALA A 85 2.05 -1.24 -17.14
N TRP A 86 2.21 -0.09 -17.80
CA TRP A 86 2.17 1.19 -17.08
C TRP A 86 0.78 1.53 -16.53
N THR A 87 -0.29 1.10 -17.21
CA THR A 87 -1.67 1.24 -16.68
C THR A 87 -1.85 0.42 -15.41
N THR A 88 -1.35 -0.81 -15.40
CA THR A 88 -1.35 -1.68 -14.22
C THR A 88 -0.57 -1.05 -13.08
N ASP A 89 0.58 -0.45 -13.37
CA ASP A 89 1.42 0.19 -12.36
C ASP A 89 0.75 1.38 -11.69
N ILE A 90 0.10 2.24 -12.49
CA ILE A 90 -0.71 3.34 -11.93
C ILE A 90 -1.83 2.78 -11.06
N PHE A 91 -2.55 1.77 -11.53
CA PHE A 91 -3.64 1.16 -10.77
C PHE A 91 -3.16 0.60 -9.43
N VAL A 92 -2.10 -0.20 -9.43
CA VAL A 92 -1.51 -0.78 -8.22
C VAL A 92 -0.97 0.31 -7.29
N GLY A 93 -0.35 1.35 -7.84
CA GLY A 93 0.08 2.53 -7.10
C GLY A 93 -1.07 3.22 -6.36
N VAL A 94 -2.18 3.47 -7.05
CA VAL A 94 -3.38 4.10 -6.49
C VAL A 94 -4.02 3.27 -5.39
N VAL A 95 -4.09 1.93 -5.54
CA VAL A 95 -4.64 1.04 -4.50
C VAL A 95 -3.81 1.13 -3.21
N GLY A 96 -2.48 1.16 -3.31
CA GLY A 96 -1.62 1.35 -2.13
C GLY A 96 -1.78 2.72 -1.46
N VAL A 97 -1.95 3.78 -2.24
CA VAL A 97 -2.25 5.13 -1.72
C VAL A 97 -3.60 5.15 -1.01
N ALA A 98 -4.63 4.51 -1.58
CA ALA A 98 -5.94 4.39 -0.96
C ALA A 98 -5.86 3.64 0.39
N ALA A 99 -5.09 2.56 0.47
CA ALA A 99 -4.85 1.83 1.72
C ALA A 99 -4.26 2.75 2.80
N ALA A 100 -3.23 3.52 2.45
CA ALA A 100 -2.58 4.48 3.35
C ALA A 100 -3.53 5.61 3.79
N PHE A 101 -4.31 6.16 2.87
CA PHE A 101 -5.26 7.24 3.17
C PHE A 101 -6.40 6.78 4.09
N VAL A 102 -6.94 5.59 3.87
CA VAL A 102 -7.94 4.98 4.76
C VAL A 102 -7.35 4.78 6.16
N GLY A 103 -6.09 4.36 6.25
CA GLY A 103 -5.36 4.26 7.51
C GLY A 103 -5.29 5.62 8.23
N LEU A 104 -4.82 6.67 7.56
CA LEU A 104 -4.72 8.02 8.11
C LEU A 104 -6.05 8.55 8.66
N ARG A 105 -7.14 8.37 7.90
CA ARG A 105 -8.49 8.79 8.32
C ARG A 105 -9.00 8.03 9.54
N ALA A 106 -8.48 6.84 9.81
CA ALA A 106 -8.79 6.06 11.00
C ALA A 106 -8.06 6.55 12.27
N SER A 107 -7.02 7.37 12.14
CA SER A 107 -6.29 7.99 13.27
C SER A 107 -6.89 9.32 13.72
N GLY A 108 -7.59 10.04 12.83
CA GLY A 108 -8.14 11.37 13.13
C GLY A 108 -9.39 11.38 14.02
N HIS A 109 -9.91 10.23 14.44
CA HIS A 109 -11.07 10.12 15.35
C HIS A 109 -10.58 9.87 16.79
N VAL A 110 -9.87 10.85 17.38
CA VAL A 110 -9.68 10.91 18.83
C VAL A 110 -10.89 11.68 19.38
N PRO A 111 -11.77 11.07 20.19
CA PRO A 111 -12.81 11.82 20.89
C PRO A 111 -12.13 12.84 21.80
N SER A 112 -12.46 14.12 21.63
CA SER A 112 -12.19 15.13 22.65
C SER A 112 -12.99 14.73 23.89
N THR A 113 -12.33 14.14 24.89
CA THR A 113 -12.95 13.90 26.18
C THR A 113 -12.08 14.45 27.30
N ALA A 114 -12.68 15.42 28.01
CA ALA A 114 -12.46 15.85 29.38
C ALA A 114 -11.44 16.98 29.63
N GLU A 115 -11.92 18.22 29.57
CA GLU A 115 -11.62 19.20 30.63
C GLU A 115 -12.53 18.88 31.83
N PRO A 116 -11.98 18.65 33.03
CA PRO A 116 -12.71 18.84 34.27
C PRO A 116 -12.48 20.26 34.78
N SER A 117 -13.55 21.05 34.82
CA SER A 117 -13.68 22.29 35.59
C SER A 117 -13.69 22.03 37.10
#